data_AF-A0A3N5QUK7-F1
#
_entry.id   AF-A0A3N5QUK7-F1
#
_cell.length_a   1.000
_cell.length_b   1.000
_cell.length_c   1.000
_cell.angle_alpha   90.00
_cell.angle_beta   90.00
_cell.angle_gamma   90.00
#
_symmetry.space_group_name_H-M   'P 1'
#
loop_
_entity.id
_entity.type
_entity.pdbx_description
1 polymer ?
#
loop_
_entity_poly.entity_id
_entity_poly.type
_entity_poly.pdbx_seq_one_letter_code
_entity_poly.pdbx_strand_id
1 'polypeptide(L)'
;MRDYLYLRVSQKEPFDILYFTPALTTILNVDDRSFSISPELLYTGITNLELRLRGTALVGDRFSDFGEKPNDARLELRVRYYF
;
A
#
# COMPACT_ATOMS: atom_id res chain seq x y z
N MET A 1 15.17 18.39 11.78
CA MET A 1 13.98 18.49 10.91
C MET A 1 13.81 17.13 10.31
N ARG A 2 12.62 16.52 10.36
CA ARG A 2 12.43 15.16 9.82
C ARG A 2 11.97 15.28 8.38
N ASP A 3 12.82 14.87 7.45
CA ASP A 3 12.55 14.92 6.02
C ASP A 3 11.82 13.63 5.59
N TYR A 4 10.52 13.79 5.30
CA TYR A 4 9.69 12.70 4.80
C TYR A 4 9.37 12.91 3.32
N LEU A 5 9.74 11.94 2.49
CA LEU A 5 9.36 11.89 1.08
C LEU A 5 8.08 11.06 0.95
N TYR A 6 6.99 11.70 0.55
CA TYR A 6 5.72 11.03 0.24
C TYR A 6 5.54 10.89 -1.27
N LEU A 7 5.37 9.65 -1.74
CA LEU A 7 5.12 9.34 -3.14
C LEU A 7 3.91 8.44 -3.24
N ARG A 8 2.92 8.84 -4.05
CA ARG A 8 1.76 8.02 -4.36
C ARG A 8 1.57 7.95 -5.87
N VAL A 9 1.59 6.74 -6.39
CA VAL A 9 1.29 6.44 -7.79
C VAL A 9 -0.01 5.68 -7.80
N SER A 10 -0.96 6.09 -8.65
CA SER A 10 -2.19 5.35 -8.87
C SER A 10 -2.50 5.37 -10.36
N GLN A 11 -2.73 4.20 -10.93
CA GLN A 11 -3.06 4.07 -12.34
C GLN A 11 -4.44 3.43 -12.43
N LYS A 12 -5.40 4.12 -13.03
CA LYS A 12 -6.67 3.51 -13.40
C LYS A 12 -6.47 2.72 -14.70
N GLU A 13 -7.03 1.52 -14.73
CA GLU A 13 -7.11 0.65 -15.92
C GLU A 13 -5.77 0.52 -16.65
N PRO A 14 -4.67 0.16 -15.95
CA PRO A 14 -3.37 -0.03 -16.59
C PRO A 14 -3.43 -1.22 -17.54
N PHE A 15 -2.65 -1.16 -18.62
CA PHE A 15 -2.52 -2.27 -19.59
C PHE A 15 -3.85 -2.75 -20.18
N ASP A 16 -4.85 -1.86 -20.27
CA ASP A 16 -6.20 -2.18 -20.79
C ASP A 16 -6.99 -3.18 -19.91
N ILE A 17 -6.61 -3.29 -18.62
CA ILE A 17 -7.35 -4.12 -17.66
C ILE A 17 -8.53 -3.30 -17.10
N LEU A 18 -9.71 -3.55 -17.66
CA LEU A 18 -10.95 -2.91 -17.25
C LEU A 18 -11.25 -3.18 -15.76
N TYR A 19 -11.67 -2.15 -15.03
CA TYR A 19 -12.02 -2.20 -13.60
C TYR A 19 -10.89 -2.54 -12.63
N PHE A 20 -9.63 -2.48 -13.08
CA PHE A 20 -8.45 -2.66 -12.23
C PHE A 20 -7.78 -1.31 -11.93
N THR A 21 -7.48 -1.04 -10.67
CA THR A 21 -6.80 0.19 -10.25
C THR A 21 -5.73 -0.16 -9.22
N PRO A 22 -4.48 -0.39 -9.65
CA PRO A 22 -3.35 -0.46 -8.74
C PRO A 22 -2.97 0.95 -8.29
N ALA A 23 -2.60 1.04 -7.03
CA ALA A 23 -1.96 2.17 -6.41
C ALA A 23 -0.79 1.68 -5.57
N LEU A 24 0.25 2.51 -5.48
CA LEU A 24 1.40 2.29 -4.64
C LEU A 24 1.68 3.58 -3.90
N THR A 25 1.64 3.51 -2.58
CA THR A 25 2.05 4.61 -1.72
C THR A 25 3.37 4.26 -1.06
N THR A 26 4.33 5.16 -1.10
CA THR A 26 5.64 4.99 -0.47
C THR A 26 5.95 6.23 0.34
N ILE A 27 6.42 6.02 1.56
CA ILE A 27 6.81 7.08 2.49
C ILE A 27 8.23 6.77 2.93
N LEU A 28 9.20 7.59 2.56
CA LEU A 28 10.58 7.42 2.96
C LEU A 28 10.95 8.47 4.01
N ASN A 29 11.53 8.05 5.12
CA ASN A 29 12.17 8.92 6.09
C ASN A 29 13.65 9.00 5.73
N VAL A 30 14.10 10.19 5.31
CA VAL A 30 15.50 10.42 4.89
C VAL A 30 16.45 10.43 6.10
N ASP A 31 15.92 10.77 7.29
CA ASP A 31 16.68 10.90 8.55
C ASP A 31 17.14 9.53 9.09
N ASP A 32 16.23 8.56 9.16
CA ASP A 32 16.47 7.21 9.74
C ASP A 32 16.66 6.10 8.69
N ARG A 33 16.62 6.43 7.39
CA ARG A 33 16.54 5.46 6.26
C ARG A 33 15.35 4.49 6.30
N SER A 34 14.39 4.69 7.20
CA SER A 34 13.18 3.87 7.29
C SER A 34 12.21 4.22 6.18
N PHE A 35 11.60 3.22 5.56
CA PHE A 35 10.59 3.42 4.53
C PHE A 35 9.34 2.56 4.77
N SER A 36 8.20 3.12 4.43
CA SER A 36 6.90 2.45 4.44
C SER A 36 6.41 2.35 3.01
N ILE A 37 6.03 1.14 2.60
CA ILE A 37 5.46 0.88 1.29
C ILE A 37 4.08 0.26 1.46
N SER A 38 3.11 0.81 0.74
CA SER A 38 1.72 0.42 0.80
C SER A 38 1.17 0.20 -0.61
N PRO A 39 1.32 -0.99 -1.19
CA PRO A 39 0.61 -1.36 -2.41
C PRO A 39 -0.89 -1.52 -2.12
N GLU A 40 -1.73 -0.97 -2.99
CA GLU A 40 -3.18 -1.16 -2.99
C GLU A 40 -3.59 -1.59 -4.40
N LEU A 41 -4.44 -2.61 -4.50
CA LEU A 41 -5.01 -3.11 -5.75
C LEU A 41 -6.51 -3.14 -5.56
N LEU A 42 -7.23 -2.45 -6.44
CA LEU A 42 -8.68 -2.50 -6.50
C LEU A 42 -9.09 -3.19 -7.81
N TYR A 43 -9.97 -4.17 -7.71
CA TYR A 43 -10.58 -4.85 -8.84
C TYR A 43 -12.09 -4.91 -8.66
N THR A 44 -12.81 -4.33 -9.62
CA THR A 44 -14.28 -4.20 -9.59
C THR A 44 -14.94 -4.79 -10.84
N GLY A 45 -14.22 -5.64 -11.58
CA GLY A 45 -14.68 -6.18 -12.86
C GLY A 45 -15.69 -7.32 -12.76
N ILE A 46 -16.05 -7.74 -11.55
CA ILE A 46 -17.05 -8.79 -11.33
C ILE A 46 -18.35 -8.11 -10.89
N THR A 47 -19.43 -8.42 -11.59
CA THR A 47 -20.77 -7.93 -11.25
C THR A 47 -21.05 -8.23 -9.78
N ASN A 48 -21.41 -7.20 -9.01
CA ASN A 48 -21.71 -7.29 -7.58
C ASN A 48 -20.54 -7.67 -6.66
N LEU A 49 -19.29 -7.64 -7.12
CA LEU A 49 -18.15 -8.04 -6.30
C LEU A 49 -16.96 -7.07 -6.46
N GLU A 50 -16.58 -6.44 -5.34
CA GLU A 50 -15.37 -5.63 -5.24
C GLU A 50 -14.28 -6.41 -4.50
N LEU A 51 -13.11 -6.52 -5.12
CA LEU A 51 -11.88 -7.02 -4.50
C LEU A 51 -10.94 -5.86 -4.25
N ARG A 52 -10.54 -5.66 -3.01
CA ARG A 52 -9.47 -4.74 -2.66
C ARG A 52 -8.40 -5.48 -1.89
N LEU A 53 -7.18 -5.45 -2.40
CA LEU A 53 -6.00 -5.93 -1.70
C LEU A 53 -5.16 -4.72 -1.30
N ARG A 54 -4.81 -4.59 -0.03
CA ARG A 54 -3.90 -3.56 0.45
C ARG A 54 -2.78 -4.23 1.24
N GLY A 55 -1.56 -4.13 0.76
CA GLY A 55 -0.37 -4.42 1.54
C GLY A 55 0.13 -3.14 2.21
N THR A 56 0.74 -3.26 3.37
CA THR A 56 1.51 -2.21 4.02
C THR A 56 2.69 -2.89 4.67
N ALA A 57 3.90 -2.66 4.16
CA ALA A 57 5.13 -3.16 4.73
C ALA A 57 5.93 -1.96 5.24
N LEU A 58 6.42 -2.07 6.47
CA LEU A 58 7.31 -1.08 7.07
C LEU A 58 8.69 -1.73 7.18
N VAL A 59 9.68 -1.12 6.54
CA VAL A 59 11.05 -1.61 6.53
C VAL A 59 11.93 -0.49 7.10
N GLY A 60 12.43 -0.70 8.31
CA GLY A 60 13.31 0.23 9.02
C GLY A 60 14.45 -0.52 9.71
N ASP A 61 15.63 0.10 9.76
CA ASP A 61 16.83 -0.52 10.33
C ASP A 61 16.73 -0.63 11.87
N ARG A 62 17.51 -1.56 12.43
CA ARG A 62 17.46 -2.13 13.79
C ARG A 62 17.69 -1.13 14.96
N PHE A 63 17.77 0.17 14.67
CA PHE A 63 18.02 1.27 15.62
C PHE A 63 17.12 2.51 15.44
N SER A 64 16.08 2.45 14.58
CA SER A 64 15.10 3.55 14.44
C SER A 64 13.85 3.30 15.30
N ASP A 65 13.10 4.35 15.66
CA ASP A 65 11.80 4.31 16.37
C ASP A 65 10.76 3.35 15.75
N PHE A 66 11.01 2.84 14.53
CA PHE A 66 10.20 1.85 13.84
C PHE A 66 10.55 0.39 14.19
N GLY A 67 11.68 0.13 14.85
CA GLY A 67 12.10 -1.20 15.30
C GLY A 67 11.42 -1.68 16.59
N GLU A 68 10.72 -0.79 17.31
CA GLU A 68 10.07 -1.14 18.59
C GLU A 68 8.57 -1.47 18.46
N LYS A 69 7.98 -1.31 17.27
CA LYS A 69 6.58 -1.70 17.02
C LYS A 69 6.51 -2.87 16.03
N PRO A 70 6.06 -4.06 16.48
CA PRO A 70 6.00 -5.27 15.69
C PRO A 70 4.83 -5.18 14.72
N ASN A 71 5.04 -4.55 13.58
CA ASN A 71 4.08 -4.55 12.48
C ASN A 71 4.85 -4.63 11.16
N ASP A 72 5.72 -5.64 11.06
CA ASP A 72 6.66 -5.89 9.97
C ASP A 72 5.98 -5.91 8.58
N ALA A 73 4.76 -6.43 8.50
CA ALA A 73 3.93 -6.35 7.31
C ALA A 73 2.47 -6.60 7.66
N ARG A 74 1.58 -5.77 7.13
CA ARG A 74 0.13 -5.95 7.17
C ARG A 74 -0.38 -6.17 5.76
N LEU A 75 -1.06 -7.29 5.56
CA LEU A 75 -1.79 -7.57 4.34
C LEU A 75 -3.29 -7.57 4.66
N GLU A 76 -4.05 -6.76 3.94
CA GLU A 76 -5.50 -6.64 4.09
C GLU A 76 -6.15 -7.04 2.76
N LEU A 77 -6.87 -8.15 2.76
CA LEU A 77 -7.76 -8.51 1.66
C LEU A 77 -9.19 -8.18 2.09
N ARG A 78 -9.86 -7.33 1.30
CA ARG A 78 -11.25 -6.97 1.48
C ARG A 78 -12.04 -7.41 0.26
N VAL A 79 -13.04 -8.24 0.50
CA VAL A 79 -14.02 -8.67 -0.49
C VAL A 79 -15.37 -8.07 -0.09
N ARG A 80 -16.02 -7.37 -1.01
CA ARG A 80 -17.38 -6.83 -0.80
C ARG A 80 -18.27 -7.41 -1.88
N TYR A 81 -19.31 -8.12 -1.44
CA TYR A 81 -20.34 -8.63 -2.33
C TYR A 81 -21.64 -7.85 -2.08
N TYR A 82 -22.28 -7.40 -3.15
CA TYR A 82 -23.55 -6.68 -3.12
C TYR A 82 -24.66 -7.65 -3.55
N PHE A 83 -25.72 -7.79 -2.76
CA PHE A 83 -26.84 -8.67 -3.06
C PHE A 83 -28.08 -7.86 -3.45
#